data_AF-A0A2N0M5V2-F1
#
_entry.id   AF-A0A2N0M5V2-F1
#
_cell.length_a   1.000
_cell.length_b   1.000
_cell.length_c   1.000
_cell.angle_alpha   90.00
_cell.angle_beta   90.00
_cell.angle_gamma   90.00
#
_symmetry.space_group_name_H-M   'P 1'
#
loop_
_entity.id
_entity.type
_entity.pdbx_description
1 polymer ?
#
loop_
_entity_poly.entity_id
_entity_poly.type
_entity_poly.pdbx_seq_one_letter_code
_entity_poly.pdbx_strand_id
1 'polypeptide(L)'
;IIAADIGLTGADYAVAETGSVIVMPRKGMSRLVSVVPPVHLALVRPEDLVESLDDLFLLRRLEYHEKGGEMGSYLNFITGPSRTADIEQTLVVGVHGPKEVHLVLLG
;
A
#
# COMPACT_ATOMS: atom_id res chain seq x y z
N ILE A 1 -17.19 -1.65 4.59
CA ILE A 1 -16.15 -1.15 3.66
C ILE A 1 -16.79 -0.39 2.49
N ILE A 2 -17.72 -0.99 1.73
CA ILE A 2 -18.27 -0.35 0.50
C ILE A 2 -18.93 1.02 0.75
N ALA A 3 -19.58 1.21 1.90
CA ALA A 3 -20.19 2.50 2.27
C ALA A 3 -19.28 3.40 3.13
N ALA A 4 -17.99 3.08 3.27
CA ALA A 4 -17.07 3.86 4.10
C ALA A 4 -16.40 4.97 3.30
N ASP A 5 -16.28 6.16 3.90
CA ASP A 5 -15.62 7.30 3.28
C ASP A 5 -14.08 7.21 3.36
N ILE A 6 -13.57 6.54 4.39
CA ILE A 6 -12.13 6.43 4.66
C ILE A 6 -11.76 4.98 4.92
N GLY A 7 -10.68 4.55 4.28
CA GLY A 7 -9.97 3.30 4.56
C GLY A 7 -8.73 3.58 5.39
N LEU A 8 -8.61 2.95 6.55
CA LEU A 8 -7.45 3.08 7.42
C LEU A 8 -6.64 1.78 7.43
N THR A 9 -5.34 1.87 7.14
CA THR A 9 -4.43 0.73 7.26
C THR A 9 -3.18 1.12 8.04
N GLY A 10 -2.53 0.13 8.66
CA GLY A 10 -1.09 0.25 8.94
C GLY A 10 -0.27 0.04 7.66
N ALA A 11 1.05 0.12 7.80
CA ALA A 11 2.01 -0.29 6.78
C ALA A 11 2.84 -1.46 7.30
N ASP A 12 3.15 -2.39 6.40
CA ASP A 12 4.16 -3.41 6.67
C ASP A 12 5.54 -2.93 6.26
N TYR A 13 5.60 -2.16 5.18
CA TYR A 13 6.78 -1.42 4.75
C TYR A 13 6.35 -0.10 4.12
N ALA A 14 7.23 0.90 4.16
CA ALA A 14 7.14 2.11 3.37
C ALA A 14 8.45 2.28 2.61
N VAL A 15 8.38 2.44 1.28
CA VAL A 15 9.56 2.56 0.43
C VAL A 15 9.77 4.03 0.08
N ALA A 16 10.89 4.59 0.53
CA ALA A 16 11.21 6.00 0.36
C ALA A 16 11.42 6.37 -1.12
N GLU A 17 12.12 5.53 -1.91
CA GLU A 17 12.45 5.86 -3.31
C GLU A 17 11.20 6.10 -4.18
N THR A 18 10.13 5.34 -3.95
CA THR A 18 8.90 5.40 -4.74
C THR A 18 7.77 6.14 -4.05
N GLY A 19 7.92 6.47 -2.76
CA GLY A 19 6.83 6.99 -1.93
C GLY A 19 5.66 6.01 -1.81
N SER A 20 5.97 4.71 -1.69
CA SER A 20 4.97 3.64 -1.65
C SER A 20 4.74 3.10 -0.25
N VAL A 21 3.49 2.79 0.09
CA VAL A 21 3.16 1.96 1.25
C VAL A 21 2.84 0.55 0.79
N ILE A 22 3.38 -0.43 1.52
CA ILE A 22 3.20 -1.84 1.24
C ILE A 22 2.33 -2.41 2.36
N VAL A 23 1.24 -3.07 1.95
CA VAL A 23 0.34 -3.79 2.85
C VAL A 23 0.28 -5.25 2.43
N MET A 24 0.58 -6.15 3.36
CA MET A 24 0.54 -7.59 3.19
C MET A 24 -0.83 -8.16 3.59
N PRO A 25 -1.29 -9.24 2.92
CA PRO A 25 -2.51 -9.93 3.28
C PRO A 25 -2.41 -10.53 4.67
N ARG A 26 -3.40 -10.25 5.52
CA ARG A 26 -3.60 -10.92 6.80
C ARG A 26 -5.07 -11.25 7.00
N LYS A 27 -5.37 -12.26 7.80
CA LYS A 27 -6.76 -12.59 8.15
C LYS A 27 -7.41 -11.36 8.79
N GLY A 28 -8.53 -10.92 8.23
CA GLY A 28 -9.25 -9.71 8.66
C GLY A 28 -8.78 -8.40 8.02
N MET A 29 -7.68 -8.40 7.26
CA MET A 29 -7.19 -7.23 6.54
C MET A 29 -7.37 -7.43 5.03
N SER A 30 -8.54 -7.04 4.53
CA SER A 30 -8.82 -7.08 3.09
C SER A 30 -8.17 -5.91 2.37
N ARG A 31 -7.57 -6.16 1.20
CA ARG A 31 -7.09 -5.09 0.30
C ARG A 31 -8.19 -4.08 -0.05
N LEU A 32 -9.46 -4.45 0.07
CA LEU A 32 -10.59 -3.54 -0.16
C LEU A 32 -10.55 -2.33 0.79
N VAL A 33 -9.92 -2.44 1.96
CA VAL A 33 -9.78 -1.32 2.90
C VAL A 33 -8.97 -0.19 2.28
N SER A 34 -7.89 -0.47 1.55
CA SER A 34 -7.08 0.58 0.91
C SER A 34 -7.52 0.95 -0.52
N VAL A 35 -8.41 0.16 -1.13
CA VAL A 35 -8.80 0.32 -2.53
C VAL A 35 -10.19 0.92 -2.71
N VAL A 36 -11.16 0.52 -1.89
CA VAL A 36 -12.59 0.85 -2.13
C VAL A 36 -13.00 2.23 -1.62
N PRO A 37 -12.64 2.63 -0.38
CA PRO A 37 -12.99 3.96 0.10
C PRO A 37 -12.36 5.06 -0.77
N PRO A 38 -13.03 6.21 -0.95
CA PRO A 38 -12.50 7.31 -1.76
C PRO A 38 -11.23 7.92 -1.17
N VAL A 39 -11.00 7.79 0.13
CA VAL A 39 -9.78 8.22 0.82
C VAL A 39 -9.11 7.01 1.48
N HIS A 40 -7.82 6.83 1.26
CA HIS A 40 -6.99 5.87 2.00
C HIS A 40 -5.99 6.60 2.88
N LEU A 41 -5.93 6.23 4.16
CA LEU A 41 -4.97 6.72 5.13
C LEU A 41 -4.11 5.55 5.61
N ALA A 42 -2.80 5.67 5.41
CA ALA A 42 -1.82 4.71 5.91
C ALA A 42 -1.06 5.31 7.09
N LEU A 43 -1.04 4.59 8.21
CA LEU A 43 -0.18 4.88 9.35
C LEU A 43 1.15 4.14 9.17
N VAL A 44 2.24 4.89 9.17
CA VAL A 44 3.60 4.36 8.96
C VAL A 44 4.43 4.66 10.20
N ARG A 45 5.10 3.64 10.73
CA ARG A 45 6.07 3.85 11.80
C ARG A 45 7.46 4.03 11.19
N PRO A 46 8.38 4.76 11.83
CA PRO A 46 9.71 5.01 11.27
C PRO A 46 10.49 3.71 11.04
N GLU A 47 10.28 2.68 11.87
CA GLU A 47 10.90 1.37 11.70
C GLU A 47 10.42 0.58 10.48
N ASP A 48 9.27 0.94 9.90
CA ASP A 48 8.72 0.28 8.71
C ASP A 48 9.29 0.91 7.40
N LEU A 49 10.10 1.96 7.50
CA LEU A 49 10.68 2.66 6.35
C LEU A 49 11.92 1.94 5.81
N VAL A 50 11.94 1.68 4.51
CA VAL A 50 13.09 1.18 3.76
C VAL A 50 13.46 2.17 2.65
N GLU A 51 14.74 2.18 2.26
CA GLU A 51 15.24 3.15 1.28
C GLU A 51 14.72 2.82 -0.12
N SER A 52 14.92 1.58 -0.57
CA SER A 52 14.63 1.14 -1.95
C SER A 52 13.69 -0.08 -2.05
N LEU A 53 13.17 -0.35 -3.25
CA LEU A 53 12.47 -1.60 -3.53
C LEU A 53 13.39 -2.83 -3.43
N ASP A 54 14.69 -2.67 -3.73
CA ASP A 54 15.66 -3.75 -3.59
C ASP A 54 15.85 -4.15 -2.13
N ASP A 55 15.87 -3.18 -1.21
CA ASP A 55 15.91 -3.45 0.24
C ASP A 55 14.65 -4.19 0.70
N LEU A 56 13.46 -3.76 0.24
CA LEU A 56 12.21 -4.47 0.51
C LEU A 56 12.28 -5.92 0.04
N PHE A 57 12.69 -6.17 -1.21
CA PHE A 57 12.71 -7.53 -1.76
C PHE A 57 13.78 -8.40 -1.11
N LEU A 58 14.91 -7.82 -0.68
CA LEU A 58 15.91 -8.50 0.12
C LEU A 58 15.31 -8.97 1.45
N LEU A 59 14.64 -8.09 2.19
CA LEU A 59 13.97 -8.43 3.45
C LEU A 59 12.90 -9.52 3.24
N ARG A 60 12.07 -9.39 2.21
CA ARG A 60 11.05 -10.41 1.88
C ARG A 60 11.67 -11.76 1.53
N ARG A 61 12.81 -11.78 0.86
CA ARG A 61 13.54 -13.02 0.55
C ARG A 61 14.09 -13.67 1.83
N LEU A 62 14.62 -12.89 2.76
CA LEU A 62 15.09 -13.42 4.05
C LEU A 62 13.92 -14.02 4.85
N GLU A 63 12.81 -13.29 4.96
CA GLU A 63 11.60 -13.77 5.64
C GLU A 63 11.05 -15.07 5.04
N TYR A 64 11.12 -15.23 3.71
CA TYR A 64 10.73 -16.47 3.02
C TYR A 64 11.56 -17.67 3.47
N HIS A 65 12.89 -17.50 3.54
CA HIS A 65 13.78 -18.57 3.98
C HIS A 65 13.57 -18.91 5.45
N GLU A 66 13.36 -17.92 6.31
CA GLU A 66 13.08 -18.12 7.74
C GLU A 66 11.75 -18.83 8.00
N LYS A 67 10.72 -18.53 7.20
CA LYS A 67 9.37 -19.11 7.33
C LYS A 67 9.17 -20.41 6.54
N GLY A 68 10.25 -21.05 6.10
CA GLY A 68 10.16 -22.34 5.40
C GLY A 68 9.44 -22.28 4.05
N GLY A 69 9.49 -21.13 3.38
CA GLY A 69 8.91 -20.92 2.05
C GLY A 69 7.53 -20.25 2.03
N GLU A 70 7.03 -19.73 3.16
CA GLU A 70 5.76 -19.01 3.20
C GLU A 70 5.93 -17.52 2.84
N MET A 71 5.28 -17.06 1.76
CA MET A 71 5.41 -15.68 1.24
C MET A 71 4.10 -14.86 1.30
N GLY A 72 2.99 -15.45 1.74
CA GLY A 72 1.66 -14.85 1.57
C GLY A 72 1.21 -14.81 0.10
N SER A 73 0.01 -14.28 -0.16
CA SER A 73 -0.61 -14.35 -1.50
C SER A 73 -0.34 -13.15 -2.40
N TYR A 74 0.02 -11.99 -1.85
CA TYR A 74 0.34 -10.77 -2.61
C TYR A 74 1.10 -9.77 -1.74
N LEU A 75 1.67 -8.75 -2.39
CA LEU A 75 2.09 -7.49 -1.77
C LEU A 75 1.26 -6.37 -2.41
N ASN A 76 0.57 -5.56 -1.61
CA ASN A 76 -0.21 -4.45 -2.13
C ASN A 76 0.61 -3.17 -2.08
N PHE A 77 1.14 -2.74 -3.22
CA PHE A 77 1.88 -1.49 -3.37
C PHE A 77 0.92 -0.34 -3.62
N ILE A 78 0.99 0.69 -2.78
CA ILE A 78 0.12 1.86 -2.84
C ILE A 78 1.00 3.08 -3.02
N THR A 79 1.05 3.59 -4.25
CA THR A 79 1.95 4.69 -4.69
C THR A 79 1.13 5.94 -5.02
N GLY A 80 0.41 6.44 -4.02
CA GLY A 80 -0.48 7.58 -4.16
C GLY A 80 -1.85 7.24 -4.78
N PRO A 81 -2.66 8.27 -5.11
CA PRO A 81 -4.02 8.09 -5.57
C PRO A 81 -4.10 7.47 -6.97
N SER A 82 -5.21 6.79 -7.24
CA SER A 82 -5.48 6.21 -8.57
C SER A 82 -5.61 7.33 -9.60
N ARG A 83 -4.79 7.29 -10.65
CA ARG A 83 -4.82 8.24 -11.77
C ARG A 83 -4.86 7.46 -13.06
N THR A 84 -5.93 7.65 -13.83
CA THR A 84 -6.09 7.06 -15.18
C THR A 84 -6.18 8.22 -16.16
N ALA A 85 -5.38 8.19 -17.22
CA ALA A 85 -5.60 9.08 -18.36
C ALA A 85 -6.50 8.35 -19.37
N ASP A 86 -7.56 9.02 -19.83
CA ASP A 86 -8.35 8.50 -20.94
C ASP A 86 -7.59 8.67 -22.28
N ILE A 87 -8.08 8.05 -23.36
CA ILE A 87 -7.51 8.10 -24.71
C ILE A 87 -7.33 9.56 -25.19
N GLU A 88 -8.20 10.46 -24.73
CA GLU A 88 -8.14 11.90 -25.01
C GLU A 88 -7.13 12.66 -24.11
N GLN A 89 -6.29 11.95 -23.34
CA GLN A 89 -5.30 12.48 -22.39
C GLN A 89 -5.91 13.29 -21.22
N THR A 90 -7.21 13.18 -20.99
CA THR A 90 -7.86 13.77 -19.82
C THR A 90 -7.57 12.90 -18.60
N LEU A 91 -6.96 13.50 -17.56
CA LEU A 91 -6.69 12.82 -16.30
C LEU A 91 -7.97 12.69 -15.47
N VAL A 92 -8.33 11.45 -15.13
CA VAL A 92 -9.40 11.12 -14.20
C VAL A 92 -8.80 10.47 -12.95
N VAL A 93 -9.16 11.01 -11.79
CA VAL A 93 -8.64 10.56 -10.49
C VAL A 93 -9.68 9.70 -9.78
N GLY A 94 -9.24 8.55 -9.24
CA GLY A 94 -10.05 7.66 -8.41
C GLY A 94 -10.98 6.72 -9.18
N VAL A 95 -10.58 6.28 -10.38
CA VAL A 95 -11.37 5.31 -11.18
C VAL A 95 -11.17 3.88 -10.69
N HIS A 96 -9.94 3.49 -10.36
CA HIS A 96 -9.58 2.11 -10.00
C HIS A 96 -9.15 1.95 -8.53
N GLY A 97 -9.25 3.02 -7.74
CA GLY A 97 -8.82 3.06 -6.35
C GLY A 97 -9.16 4.41 -5.71
N PRO A 98 -8.59 4.71 -4.53
CA PRO A 98 -8.90 5.95 -3.82
C PRO A 98 -8.53 7.19 -4.64
N LYS A 99 -9.33 8.24 -4.46
CA LYS A 99 -9.09 9.58 -5.01
C LYS A 99 -7.99 10.31 -4.26
N GLU A 100 -7.85 10.01 -2.97
CA GLU A 100 -6.85 10.60 -2.08
C GLU A 100 -6.12 9.50 -1.31
N VAL A 101 -4.81 9.65 -1.19
CA VAL A 101 -3.98 8.77 -0.36
C VAL A 101 -3.14 9.64 0.54
N HIS A 102 -3.25 9.41 1.85
CA HIS A 102 -2.52 10.12 2.89
C HIS A 102 -1.63 9.13 3.64
N LEU A 103 -0.39 9.52 3.90
CA LEU A 103 0.58 8.75 4.65
C LEU A 103 0.98 9.56 5.87
N VAL A 104 0.75 9.01 7.06
CA VAL A 104 1.07 9.66 8.33
C VAL A 104 2.19 8.89 9.00
N LEU A 105 3.36 9.54 9.11
CA LEU A 105 4.47 9.04 9.92
C LEU A 105 4.16 9.27 11.40
N LEU A 106 4.21 8.20 12.18
CA LEU A 106 4.04 8.23 13.63
C LEU A 106 5.39 8.52 14.30
N GLY A 107 5.44 9.52 15.19
CA GLY A 107 6.65 9.93 15.91
C GLY A 107 6.50 9.83 17.41
#